data_AF-C7IWB9-F1
#
_entry.id   AF-C7IWB9-F1
#
_cell.length_a   1.000
_cell.length_b   1.000
_cell.length_c   1.000
_cell.angle_alpha   90.00
_cell.angle_beta   90.00
_cell.angle_gamma   90.00
#
_symmetry.space_group_name_H-M   'P 1'
#
loop_
_entity.id
_entity.type
_entity.pdbx_description
1 polymer ?
#
loop_
_entity_poly.entity_id
_entity_poly.type
_entity_poly.pdbx_seq_one_letter_code
_entity_poly.pdbx_strand_id
1 'polypeptide(L)'
;LAVSLILLKVVLFARSFRLIPDKANLGFRFPCDWLGRGGTYQVSAWDHVFLCLFWMYNSISVVIFHFSWKMQSDVWGTISDQGVVTHITGGNFAQSSTTINGWLRDFLWAQASQVIQSYGSSLSAYGLFFLGAHFVWAFSLMFLFSGMRCWLAAIFGPLIEWIIILAVPASILFINIWELLYFQ
;
A
#
# COMPACT_ATOMS: atom_id res chain seq x y z
N LEU A 1 -2.25 -18.63 8.10
CA LEU A 1 -2.25 -18.40 9.57
C LEU A 1 -2.46 -16.93 9.93
N ALA A 2 -1.61 -16.00 9.45
CA ALA A 2 -1.69 -14.58 9.79
C ALA A 2 -3.07 -13.93 9.49
N VAL A 3 -3.60 -14.13 8.28
CA VAL A 3 -4.93 -13.63 7.86
C VAL A 3 -6.03 -14.06 8.84
N SER A 4 -6.08 -15.36 9.15
CA SER A 4 -7.08 -15.93 10.06
C SER A 4 -6.95 -15.37 11.47
N LEU A 5 -5.73 -15.16 11.98
CA LEU A 5 -5.49 -14.57 13.29
C LEU A 5 -5.97 -13.10 13.35
N ILE A 6 -5.73 -12.33 12.30
CA ILE A 6 -6.16 -10.93 12.23
C ILE A 6 -7.68 -10.84 12.21
N LEU A 7 -8.35 -11.63 11.37
CA LEU A 7 -9.82 -11.65 11.30
C LEU A 7 -10.44 -12.16 12.60
N LEU A 8 -9.88 -13.21 13.20
CA LEU A 8 -10.36 -13.72 14.48
C LEU A 8 -10.24 -12.66 15.59
N LYS A 9 -9.10 -11.94 15.63
CA LYS A 9 -8.91 -10.83 16.57
C LYS A 9 -9.98 -9.75 16.38
N VAL A 10 -10.35 -9.43 15.13
CA VAL A 10 -11.44 -8.47 14.86
C VAL A 10 -12.75 -8.92 15.45
N VAL A 11 -13.16 -10.16 15.14
CA VAL A 11 -14.45 -10.69 15.58
C VAL A 11 -14.54 -10.72 17.11
N LEU A 12 -13.46 -11.16 17.78
CA LEU A 12 -13.43 -11.29 19.24
C LEU A 12 -13.37 -9.94 19.95
N PHE A 13 -12.61 -8.96 19.43
CA PHE A 13 -12.38 -7.66 20.08
C PHE A 13 -13.13 -6.50 19.41
N ALA A 14 -14.18 -6.79 18.64
CA ALA A 14 -15.00 -5.75 17.99
C ALA A 14 -15.79 -4.91 19.01
N ARG A 15 -16.35 -5.55 20.05
CA ARG A 15 -17.27 -4.89 21.00
C ARG A 15 -16.56 -4.25 22.19
N SER A 16 -15.51 -4.88 22.70
CA SER A 16 -14.77 -4.40 23.87
C SER A 16 -13.41 -5.08 23.94
N PHE A 17 -12.42 -4.39 24.49
CA PHE A 17 -11.14 -5.00 24.88
C PHE A 17 -10.54 -4.23 26.04
N ARG A 18 -9.49 -4.77 26.67
CA ARG A 18 -8.92 -4.20 27.91
C ARG A 18 -8.54 -2.71 27.81
N LEU A 19 -8.10 -2.25 26.64
CA LEU A 19 -7.72 -0.85 26.44
C LEU A 19 -8.92 0.07 26.17
N ILE A 20 -9.98 -0.40 25.52
CA ILE A 20 -11.19 0.37 25.21
C ILE A 20 -12.42 -0.50 25.53
N PRO A 21 -12.95 -0.39 26.77
CA PRO A 21 -14.08 -1.20 27.22
C PRO A 21 -15.38 -0.92 26.47
N ASP A 22 -15.57 0.32 26.01
CA ASP A 22 -16.78 0.86 25.38
C ASP A 22 -16.67 0.96 23.84
N LYS A 23 -15.79 0.17 23.23
CA LYS A 23 -15.51 0.18 21.79
C LYS A 23 -16.76 0.02 20.92
N ALA A 24 -17.76 -0.72 21.38
CA ALA A 24 -19.03 -0.90 20.67
C ALA A 24 -19.74 0.44 20.37
N ASN A 25 -19.58 1.45 21.22
CA ASN A 25 -20.21 2.77 21.05
C ASN A 25 -19.53 3.62 19.97
N LEU A 26 -18.24 3.38 19.72
CA LEU A 26 -17.47 4.04 18.66
C LEU A 26 -17.81 3.50 17.26
N GLY A 27 -18.50 2.35 17.20
CA GLY A 27 -18.92 1.70 15.97
C GLY A 27 -17.82 0.91 15.27
N PHE A 28 -18.12 0.47 14.05
CA PHE A 28 -17.24 -0.44 13.28
C PHE A 28 -16.03 0.27 12.66
N ARG A 29 -16.21 1.52 12.23
CA ARG A 29 -15.21 2.32 11.50
C ARG A 29 -15.00 3.66 12.19
N PHE A 30 -13.85 3.81 12.83
CA PHE A 30 -13.41 5.04 13.47
C PHE A 30 -11.87 5.10 13.45
N PRO A 31 -11.26 6.30 13.37
CA PRO A 31 -9.81 6.43 13.18
C PRO A 31 -8.98 6.12 14.44
N CYS A 32 -9.46 6.59 15.61
CA CYS A 32 -8.85 6.36 16.92
C CYS A 32 -9.81 6.81 18.04
N ASP A 33 -9.54 6.38 19.28
CA ASP A 33 -10.22 6.85 20.49
C ASP A 33 -9.32 7.85 21.23
N TRP A 34 -9.06 8.98 20.57
CA TRP A 34 -8.23 10.10 21.04
C TRP A 34 -6.77 9.72 21.43
N LEU A 35 -5.95 10.71 21.79
CA LEU A 35 -4.52 10.52 22.11
C LEU A 35 -4.26 9.86 23.48
N GLY A 36 -5.32 9.51 24.22
CA GLY A 36 -5.20 8.87 25.52
C GLY A 36 -4.56 7.48 25.45
N ARG A 37 -4.06 7.01 26.60
CA ARG A 37 -3.62 5.60 26.81
C ARG A 37 -2.44 5.14 25.94
N GLY A 38 -1.54 6.05 25.55
CA GLY A 38 -0.34 5.73 24.78
C GLY A 38 -0.55 5.67 23.26
N GLY A 39 -1.74 6.05 22.78
CA GLY A 39 -2.12 6.05 21.36
C GLY A 39 -3.00 4.86 20.98
N THR A 40 -4.21 5.15 20.50
CA THR A 40 -5.22 4.15 20.11
C THR A 40 -5.40 4.08 18.60
N TYR A 41 -4.34 4.29 17.84
CA TYR A 41 -4.38 4.21 16.37
C TYR A 41 -4.69 2.78 15.91
N GLN A 42 -5.46 2.66 14.83
CA GLN A 42 -5.77 1.38 14.15
C GLN A 42 -6.45 0.32 15.03
N VAL A 43 -7.19 0.75 16.05
CA VAL A 43 -7.92 -0.16 16.95
C VAL A 43 -9.27 -0.59 16.39
N SER A 44 -9.82 0.12 15.39
CA SER A 44 -11.16 -0.19 14.87
C SER A 44 -11.18 -1.52 14.13
N ALA A 45 -12.36 -2.12 14.01
CA ALA A 45 -12.53 -3.35 13.25
C ALA A 45 -12.19 -3.12 11.75
N TRP A 46 -12.52 -1.94 11.23
CA TRP A 46 -12.16 -1.53 9.87
C TRP A 46 -10.65 -1.53 9.61
N ASP A 47 -9.85 -1.00 10.54
CA ASP A 47 -8.39 -0.92 10.36
C ASP A 47 -7.74 -2.31 10.32
N HIS A 48 -8.30 -3.27 11.05
CA HIS A 48 -7.85 -4.64 11.00
C HIS A 48 -8.29 -5.35 9.71
N VAL A 49 -9.46 -5.03 9.15
CA VAL A 49 -9.84 -5.49 7.79
C VAL A 49 -8.86 -4.92 6.76
N PHE A 50 -8.51 -3.65 6.87
CA PHE A 50 -7.48 -3.03 6.04
C PHE A 50 -6.12 -3.76 6.15
N LEU A 51 -5.64 -4.03 7.37
CA LEU A 51 -4.42 -4.82 7.58
C LEU A 51 -4.55 -6.24 7.00
N CYS A 52 -5.72 -6.86 7.15
CA CYS A 52 -6.00 -8.18 6.60
C CYS A 52 -5.87 -8.22 5.08
N LEU A 53 -6.25 -7.17 4.36
CA LEU A 53 -6.11 -7.10 2.90
C LEU A 53 -4.64 -7.20 2.47
N PHE A 54 -3.70 -6.57 3.18
CA PHE A 54 -2.26 -6.69 2.89
C PHE A 54 -1.75 -8.12 3.10
N TRP A 55 -2.14 -8.75 4.20
CA TRP A 55 -1.74 -10.12 4.50
C TRP A 55 -2.37 -11.14 3.56
N MET A 56 -3.61 -10.89 3.13
CA MET A 56 -4.28 -11.68 2.11
C MET A 56 -3.56 -11.55 0.77
N TYR A 57 -3.25 -10.32 0.33
CA TYR A 57 -2.45 -10.06 -0.88
C TYR A 57 -1.12 -10.83 -0.83
N ASN A 58 -0.35 -10.69 0.26
CA ASN A 58 0.91 -11.39 0.42
C ASN A 58 0.76 -12.92 0.36
N SER A 59 -0.24 -13.48 1.04
CA SER A 59 -0.48 -14.93 1.06
C SER A 59 -0.84 -15.46 -0.33
N ILE A 60 -1.73 -14.76 -1.05
CA ILE A 60 -2.15 -15.15 -2.39
C ILE A 60 -1.00 -15.02 -3.39
N SER A 61 -0.21 -13.93 -3.33
CA SER A 61 0.95 -13.73 -4.20
C SER A 61 1.96 -14.88 -4.08
N VAL A 62 2.27 -15.33 -2.86
CA VAL A 62 3.20 -16.45 -2.65
C VAL A 62 2.65 -17.75 -3.24
N VAL A 63 1.34 -18.02 -3.09
CA VAL A 63 0.70 -19.21 -3.67
C VAL A 63 0.76 -19.20 -5.19
N ILE A 64 0.45 -18.06 -5.82
CA ILE A 64 0.50 -17.91 -7.29
C ILE A 64 1.94 -18.04 -7.80
N PHE A 65 2.92 -17.43 -7.12
CA PHE A 65 4.34 -17.56 -7.49
C PHE A 65 4.84 -19.00 -7.35
N HIS A 66 4.49 -19.68 -6.26
CA HIS A 66 4.79 -21.09 -6.08
C HIS A 66 4.21 -21.94 -7.19
N PHE A 67 2.93 -21.76 -7.50
CA PHE A 67 2.27 -22.48 -8.59
C PHE A 67 2.97 -22.20 -9.93
N SER A 68 3.17 -20.93 -10.29
CA SER A 68 3.79 -20.54 -11.55
C SER A 68 5.18 -21.17 -11.74
N TRP A 69 6.04 -21.06 -10.72
CA TRP A 69 7.39 -21.59 -10.82
C TRP A 69 7.41 -23.13 -10.84
N LYS A 70 6.64 -23.78 -9.97
CA LYS A 70 6.58 -25.25 -9.91
C LYS A 70 6.08 -25.84 -11.23
N MET A 71 5.06 -25.24 -11.83
CA MET A 71 4.52 -25.69 -13.11
C MET A 71 5.52 -25.51 -14.24
N GLN A 72 6.19 -24.36 -14.36
CA GLN A 72 7.18 -24.13 -15.42
C GLN A 72 8.46 -24.96 -15.25
N SER A 73 8.81 -25.32 -14.02
CA SER A 73 10.05 -26.04 -13.73
C SER A 73 9.94 -27.54 -13.89
N ASP A 74 8.84 -28.13 -13.42
CA ASP A 74 8.73 -29.59 -13.24
C ASP A 74 7.53 -30.22 -13.95
N VAL A 75 6.67 -29.43 -14.61
CA VAL A 75 5.44 -29.95 -15.24
C VAL A 75 5.36 -29.56 -16.71
N TRP A 76 5.32 -28.26 -17.01
CA TRP A 76 5.23 -27.75 -18.36
C TRP A 76 6.57 -27.85 -19.08
N GLY A 77 6.49 -28.22 -20.35
CA GLY A 77 7.64 -28.47 -21.20
C GLY A 77 7.23 -29.01 -22.56
N THR A 78 8.21 -29.27 -23.39
CA THR A 78 8.04 -29.93 -24.69
C THR A 78 8.52 -31.37 -24.59
N ILE A 79 7.95 -32.25 -25.41
CA ILE A 79 8.32 -33.67 -25.48
C ILE A 79 9.01 -33.89 -26.82
N SER A 80 10.21 -34.47 -26.81
CA SER A 80 10.91 -34.84 -28.04
C SER A 80 10.34 -36.11 -28.66
N ASP A 81 10.67 -36.39 -29.92
CA ASP A 81 10.25 -37.61 -30.63
C ASP A 81 10.75 -38.91 -29.95
N GLN A 82 11.73 -38.80 -29.05
CA GLN A 82 12.25 -39.90 -28.24
C GLN A 82 11.55 -40.04 -26.86
N GLY A 83 10.51 -39.23 -26.61
CA GLY A 83 9.78 -39.22 -25.34
C GLY A 83 10.49 -38.51 -24.19
N VAL A 84 11.56 -37.76 -24.45
CA VAL A 84 12.29 -37.00 -23.42
C VAL A 84 11.58 -35.67 -23.18
N VAL A 85 11.25 -35.38 -21.91
CA VAL A 85 10.60 -34.12 -21.51
C VAL A 85 11.65 -33.05 -21.22
N THR A 86 11.54 -31.90 -21.88
CA THR A 86 12.34 -30.70 -21.60
C THR A 86 11.46 -29.62 -20.99
N HIS A 87 11.60 -29.38 -19.69
CA HIS A 87 10.83 -28.37 -18.97
C HIS A 87 11.26 -26.93 -19.29
N ILE A 88 10.33 -25.98 -19.16
CA ILE A 88 10.56 -24.56 -19.53
C ILE A 88 11.75 -23.96 -18.77
N THR A 89 11.88 -24.25 -17.47
CA THR A 89 13.02 -23.77 -16.65
C THR A 89 13.98 -24.88 -16.24
N GLY A 90 13.93 -26.04 -16.89
CA GLY A 90 14.91 -27.13 -16.73
C GLY A 90 15.01 -27.71 -15.31
N GLY A 91 13.90 -27.82 -14.56
CA GLY A 91 13.89 -28.46 -13.24
C GLY A 91 14.64 -27.71 -12.14
N ASN A 92 14.87 -26.39 -12.30
CA ASN A 92 15.60 -25.57 -11.33
C ASN A 92 14.89 -25.37 -9.97
N PHE A 93 13.60 -25.70 -9.84
CA PHE A 93 12.80 -25.44 -8.64
C PHE A 93 13.35 -26.13 -7.38
N ALA A 94 13.78 -27.38 -7.49
CA ALA A 94 14.22 -28.17 -6.33
C ALA A 94 15.44 -27.57 -5.60
N GLN A 95 16.36 -26.95 -6.34
CA GLN A 95 17.56 -26.35 -5.77
C GLN A 95 17.34 -24.86 -5.42
N SER A 96 16.70 -24.11 -6.32
CA SER A 96 16.60 -22.66 -6.18
C SER A 96 15.48 -22.20 -5.24
N SER A 97 14.36 -22.93 -5.13
CA SER A 97 13.21 -22.49 -4.31
C SER A 97 13.45 -22.53 -2.80
N THR A 98 14.54 -23.16 -2.35
CA THR A 98 14.90 -23.26 -0.93
C THR A 98 15.48 -21.97 -0.35
N THR A 99 15.87 -21.01 -1.20
CA THR A 99 16.48 -19.75 -0.77
C THR A 99 15.75 -18.55 -1.37
N ILE A 100 15.62 -17.46 -0.61
CA ILE A 100 15.02 -16.21 -1.10
C ILE A 100 15.77 -15.68 -2.33
N ASN A 101 17.09 -15.84 -2.36
CA ASN A 101 17.90 -15.43 -3.51
C ASN A 101 17.52 -16.20 -4.79
N GLY A 102 17.20 -17.50 -4.69
CA GLY A 102 16.71 -18.26 -5.83
C GLY A 102 15.36 -17.75 -6.34
N TRP A 103 14.43 -17.37 -5.46
CA TRP A 103 13.17 -16.72 -5.87
C TRP A 103 13.39 -15.38 -6.57
N LEU A 104 14.34 -14.57 -6.12
CA LEU A 104 14.65 -13.28 -6.74
C LEU A 104 15.34 -13.45 -8.10
N ARG A 105 16.35 -14.33 -8.19
CA ARG A 105 17.20 -14.47 -9.37
C ARG A 105 16.57 -15.38 -10.44
N ASP A 106 16.19 -16.60 -10.05
CA ASP A 106 15.83 -17.66 -11.02
C ASP A 106 14.35 -17.63 -11.39
N PHE A 107 13.51 -16.98 -10.58
CA PHE A 107 12.11 -16.78 -10.87
C PHE A 107 11.81 -15.33 -11.26
N LEU A 108 11.87 -14.38 -10.31
CA LEU A 108 11.42 -13.01 -10.57
C LEU A 108 12.26 -12.29 -11.62
N TRP A 109 13.59 -12.29 -11.50
CA TRP A 109 14.46 -11.65 -12.49
C TRP A 109 14.38 -12.37 -13.83
N ALA A 110 14.65 -13.68 -13.86
CA ALA A 110 14.73 -14.44 -15.11
C ALA A 110 13.41 -14.38 -15.92
N GLN A 111 12.26 -14.49 -15.26
CA GLN A 111 10.94 -14.48 -15.92
C GLN A 111 10.37 -13.07 -16.12
N ALA A 112 11.00 -12.03 -15.56
CA ALA A 112 10.65 -10.64 -15.91
C ALA A 112 11.23 -10.22 -17.27
N SER A 113 12.17 -10.99 -17.83
CA SER A 113 12.83 -10.66 -19.11
C SER A 113 11.82 -10.48 -20.27
N GLN A 114 10.79 -11.31 -20.33
CA GLN A 114 9.76 -11.25 -21.37
C GLN A 114 8.92 -9.97 -21.30
N VAL A 115 8.57 -9.50 -20.10
CA VAL A 115 7.75 -8.29 -19.94
C VAL A 115 8.55 -7.02 -20.18
N ILE A 116 9.81 -6.97 -19.72
CA ILE A 116 10.65 -5.77 -19.90
C ILE A 116 11.14 -5.59 -21.35
N GLN A 117 11.30 -6.68 -22.10
CA GLN A 117 11.70 -6.65 -23.52
C GLN A 117 10.50 -6.63 -24.48
N SER A 118 9.27 -6.46 -23.99
CA SER A 118 8.05 -6.56 -24.80
C SER A 118 7.78 -5.35 -25.70
N TYR A 119 8.52 -4.24 -25.55
CA TYR A 119 8.34 -3.03 -26.36
C TYR A 119 8.55 -3.30 -27.85
N GLY A 120 7.67 -2.76 -28.70
CA GLY A 120 7.71 -3.00 -30.14
C GLY A 120 7.16 -4.37 -30.59
N SER A 121 6.60 -5.17 -29.67
CA SER A 121 5.91 -6.43 -29.97
C SER A 121 4.40 -6.35 -29.70
N SER A 122 3.67 -7.40 -30.07
CA SER A 122 2.26 -7.57 -29.70
C SER A 122 2.02 -7.68 -28.18
N LEU A 123 3.06 -7.95 -27.40
CA LEU A 123 3.01 -8.02 -25.94
C LEU A 123 3.32 -6.67 -25.25
N SER A 124 3.60 -5.61 -26.00
CA SER A 124 3.97 -4.29 -25.47
C SER A 124 2.97 -3.71 -24.47
N ALA A 125 1.68 -4.03 -24.62
CA ALA A 125 0.65 -3.64 -23.66
C ALA A 125 0.93 -4.18 -22.24
N TYR A 126 1.43 -5.42 -22.11
CA TYR A 126 1.77 -6.00 -20.81
C TYR A 126 2.94 -5.27 -20.15
N GLY A 127 3.93 -4.81 -20.92
CA GLY A 127 5.02 -3.96 -20.43
C GLY A 127 4.53 -2.63 -19.87
N LEU A 128 3.56 -2.00 -20.53
CA LEU A 128 2.95 -0.76 -20.05
C LEU A 128 2.13 -0.97 -18.77
N PHE A 129 1.30 -2.03 -18.71
CA PHE A 129 0.56 -2.37 -17.49
C PHE A 129 1.49 -2.72 -16.32
N PHE A 130 2.61 -3.40 -16.60
CA PHE A 130 3.63 -3.70 -15.60
C PHE A 130 4.17 -2.42 -14.97
N LEU A 131 4.56 -1.43 -15.79
CA LEU A 131 5.06 -0.15 -15.28
C LEU A 131 3.97 0.67 -14.57
N GLY A 132 2.76 0.71 -15.13
CA GLY A 132 1.61 1.37 -14.53
C GLY A 132 1.24 0.81 -13.15
N ALA A 133 1.28 -0.52 -12.99
CA ALA A 133 1.05 -1.17 -11.72
C ALA A 133 2.11 -0.81 -10.67
N HIS A 134 3.39 -0.75 -11.06
CA HIS A 134 4.48 -0.31 -10.18
C HIS A 134 4.30 1.15 -9.74
N PHE A 135 3.88 2.02 -10.66
CA PHE A 135 3.58 3.41 -10.34
C PHE A 135 2.43 3.53 -9.32
N VAL A 136 1.30 2.85 -9.57
CA VAL A 136 0.15 2.89 -8.65
C VAL A 136 0.52 2.31 -7.28
N TRP A 137 1.31 1.23 -7.24
CA TRP A 137 1.80 0.66 -5.99
C TRP A 137 2.65 1.67 -5.22
N ALA A 138 3.64 2.29 -5.85
CA ALA A 138 4.49 3.30 -5.21
C ALA A 138 3.68 4.54 -4.77
N PHE A 139 2.73 4.98 -5.60
CA PHE A 139 1.83 6.08 -5.29
C PHE A 139 0.93 5.77 -4.08
N SER A 140 0.47 4.53 -3.93
CA SER A 140 -0.34 4.13 -2.78
C SER A 140 0.41 4.23 -1.44
N LEU A 141 1.73 4.00 -1.44
CA LEU A 141 2.58 4.14 -0.25
C LEU A 141 2.60 5.56 0.29
N MET A 142 2.45 6.56 -0.59
CA MET A 142 2.34 7.95 -0.19
C MET A 142 1.20 8.16 0.80
N PHE A 143 0.03 7.55 0.57
CA PHE A 143 -1.12 7.64 1.48
C PHE A 143 -1.00 6.75 2.72
N LEU A 144 -0.24 5.65 2.64
CA LEU A 144 -0.04 4.75 3.77
C LEU A 144 0.86 5.36 4.85
N PHE A 145 1.89 6.11 4.44
CA PHE A 145 2.89 6.68 5.36
C PHE A 145 2.63 8.13 5.75
N SER A 146 1.74 8.84 5.05
CA SER A 146 1.39 10.23 5.38
C SER A 146 0.06 10.33 6.12
N GLY A 147 -0.02 11.27 7.07
CA GLY A 147 -1.26 11.58 7.78
C GLY A 147 -2.07 12.66 7.06
N MET A 148 -3.39 12.66 7.25
CA MET A 148 -4.30 13.71 6.74
C MET A 148 -3.85 15.12 7.14
N ARG A 149 -3.22 15.26 8.33
CA ARG A 149 -2.68 16.55 8.82
C ARG A 149 -1.53 17.09 7.96
N CYS A 150 -0.69 16.22 7.39
CA CYS A 150 0.40 16.63 6.49
C CYS A 150 -0.16 17.23 5.20
N TRP A 151 -1.20 16.61 4.64
CA TRP A 151 -1.90 17.10 3.45
C TRP A 151 -2.70 18.37 3.73
N LEU A 152 -3.40 18.41 4.87
CA LEU A 152 -4.14 19.61 5.28
C LEU A 152 -3.20 20.79 5.46
N ALA A 153 -2.04 20.58 6.10
CA ALA A 153 -1.02 21.62 6.26
C ALA A 153 -0.44 22.08 4.91
N ALA A 154 -0.21 21.16 3.97
CA ALA A 154 0.29 21.51 2.64
C ALA A 154 -0.72 22.32 1.80
N ILE A 155 -2.02 22.05 1.94
CA ILE A 155 -3.09 22.72 1.17
C ILE A 155 -3.49 24.05 1.83
N PHE A 156 -3.69 24.07 3.15
CA PHE A 156 -4.19 25.23 3.87
C PHE A 156 -3.08 26.13 4.43
N GLY A 157 -1.85 25.64 4.57
CA GLY A 157 -0.70 26.42 5.02
C GLY A 157 -0.41 27.64 4.13
N PRO A 158 -0.30 27.48 2.80
CA PRO A 158 -0.12 28.61 1.89
C PRO A 158 -1.30 29.58 1.98
N LEU A 159 -2.53 29.07 2.04
CA LEU A 159 -3.74 29.89 2.12
C LEU A 159 -3.79 30.74 3.41
N ILE A 160 -3.40 30.17 4.56
CA ILE A 160 -3.31 30.89 5.83
C ILE A 160 -2.20 31.94 5.80
N GLU A 161 -1.03 31.63 5.24
CA GLU A 161 0.05 32.61 5.05
C GLU A 161 -0.39 33.76 4.14
N TRP A 162 -1.07 33.48 3.02
CA TRP A 162 -1.65 34.51 2.15
C TRP A 162 -2.72 35.36 2.85
N ILE A 163 -3.58 34.76 3.66
CA ILE A 163 -4.57 35.50 4.46
C ILE A 163 -3.89 36.40 5.48
N ILE A 164 -2.86 35.93 6.19
CA ILE A 164 -2.12 36.75 7.15
C ILE A 164 -1.38 37.88 6.43
N ILE A 165 -0.70 37.59 5.32
CA ILE A 165 0.05 38.58 4.53
C ILE A 165 -0.87 39.62 3.88
N LEU A 166 -2.09 39.28 3.48
CA LEU A 166 -3.02 40.21 2.84
C LEU A 166 -3.96 40.93 3.83
N ALA A 167 -4.41 40.25 4.89
CA ALA A 167 -5.38 40.81 5.83
C ALA A 167 -4.74 41.66 6.93
N VAL A 168 -3.53 41.33 7.39
CA VAL A 168 -2.85 42.10 8.45
C VAL A 168 -2.46 43.50 7.97
N PRO A 169 -1.85 43.72 6.79
CA PRO A 169 -1.55 45.06 6.30
C PRO A 169 -2.81 45.87 5.99
N ALA A 170 -3.87 45.25 5.47
CA ALA A 170 -5.13 45.93 5.18
C ALA A 170 -5.81 46.47 6.45
N SER A 171 -5.77 45.71 7.55
CA SER A 171 -6.32 46.13 8.84
C SER A 171 -5.50 47.26 9.49
N ILE A 172 -4.16 47.22 9.39
CA ILE A 172 -3.27 48.30 9.87
C ILE A 172 -3.40 49.57 9.01
N LEU A 173 -3.57 49.43 7.69
CA LEU A 173 -3.81 50.57 6.80
C LEU A 173 -5.15 51.26 7.11
N PHE A 174 -6.20 50.48 7.42
CA PHE A 174 -7.52 51.01 7.77
C PHE A 174 -7.50 51.77 9.11
N ILE A 175 -6.75 51.26 10.10
CA ILE A 175 -6.54 51.93 11.40
C ILE A 175 -5.76 53.25 11.22
N ASN A 176 -4.66 53.24 10.44
CA ASN A 176 -3.88 54.45 10.20
C ASN A 176 -4.63 55.51 9.39
N ILE A 177 -5.48 55.11 8.44
CA ILE A 177 -6.35 56.03 7.69
C ILE A 177 -7.47 56.61 8.57
N TRP A 178 -8.04 55.80 9.47
CA TRP A 178 -9.05 56.26 10.44
C TRP A 178 -8.48 57.28 11.42
N GLU A 179 -7.29 57.03 11.99
CA GLU A 179 -6.58 57.97 12.87
C GLU A 179 -6.22 59.28 12.15
N LEU A 180 -5.79 59.23 10.88
CA LEU A 180 -5.48 60.43 10.07
C LEU A 180 -6.73 61.25 9.69
N LEU A 181 -7.90 60.62 9.54
CA LEU A 181 -9.14 61.30 9.13
C LEU A 181 -9.96 61.85 10.30
N TYR A 182 -9.76 61.35 11.52
CA TYR A 182 -10.58 61.71 12.70
C TYR A 182 -9.81 62.40 13.84
N PHE A 183 -8.47 62.43 13.82
CA PHE A 183 -7.64 63.09 14.85
C PHE A 183 -6.77 64.26 14.33
N GLN A 184 -7.20 64.95 13.26
CA GLN A 184 -6.80 66.34 12.96
C GLN A 184 -8.00 67.28 13.11
#